data_AF-A0A2Z6S678-F1
#
_entry.id   AF-A0A2Z6S678-F1
#
_cell.length_a   1.000
_cell.length_b   1.000
_cell.length_c   1.000
_cell.angle_alpha   90.00
_cell.angle_beta   90.00
_cell.angle_gamma   90.00
#
_symmetry.space_group_name_H-M   'P 1'
#
loop_
_entity.id
_entity.type
_entity.pdbx_description
1 polymer ?
#
loop_
_entity_poly.entity_id
_entity_poly.type
_entity_poly.pdbx_seq_one_letter_code
_entity_poly.pdbx_strand_id
1 'polypeptide(L)'
;MTCSKTFTGDIPELTYDILKYLHDDYSTLHSCDLVDRLWCRLAIPLLWENPFSIATGNRNFIEIYLRNLDGDLKTRLNEYEINDNSLFSNTLFNYPRFLKYLNTDKILCSVWKWFDYSSKRGNKDSFSSMCSVSDFGKLIYTSIFNENEVVLHIFEIDISDTNNKYYGTYYDNIFELILQNKNFFRNIKYLNLYIDDSYEDDLGDNTDSYTCSYPLLYFNLNGLVELIIC
;
A
#
# COMPACT_ATOMS: atom_id res chain seq x y z
N MET A 1 -41.86 3.19 6.81
CA MET A 1 -41.68 1.84 7.34
C MET A 1 -40.40 1.81 8.16
N THR A 2 -40.54 1.82 9.47
CA THR A 2 -39.46 1.78 10.46
C THR A 2 -39.19 0.31 10.78
N CYS A 3 -38.14 -0.26 10.18
CA CYS A 3 -37.68 -1.59 10.57
C CYS A 3 -36.78 -1.47 11.81
N SER A 4 -36.97 -2.42 12.71
CA SER A 4 -36.71 -2.41 14.14
C SER A 4 -35.23 -2.39 14.55
N LYS A 5 -34.98 -1.67 15.65
CA LYS A 5 -33.86 -1.90 16.56
C LYS A 5 -34.09 -3.24 17.29
N THR A 6 -33.57 -4.33 16.77
CA THR A 6 -33.49 -5.60 17.52
C THR A 6 -32.26 -6.34 17.04
N PHE A 7 -31.22 -6.39 17.86
CA PHE A 7 -30.18 -7.42 17.97
C PHE A 7 -28.96 -6.83 18.69
N THR A 8 -29.11 -6.70 20.01
CA THR A 8 -28.13 -6.10 20.93
C THR A 8 -27.66 -7.21 21.89
N GLY A 9 -26.45 -7.73 21.67
CA GLY A 9 -25.83 -8.74 22.52
C GLY A 9 -24.53 -9.23 21.89
N ASP A 10 -24.60 -10.34 21.15
CA ASP A 10 -23.38 -11.10 20.77
C ASP A 10 -23.09 -11.15 19.27
N ILE A 11 -23.98 -10.58 18.44
CA ILE A 11 -23.89 -10.71 16.97
C ILE A 11 -22.63 -10.04 16.39
N PRO A 12 -22.20 -8.85 16.82
CA PRO A 12 -20.98 -8.25 16.28
C PRO A 12 -19.72 -9.09 16.57
N GLU A 13 -19.60 -9.65 17.77
CA GLU A 13 -18.45 -10.46 18.17
C GLU A 13 -18.39 -11.78 17.40
N LEU A 14 -19.51 -12.51 17.34
CA LEU A 14 -19.61 -13.74 16.57
C LEU A 14 -19.40 -13.50 15.06
N THR A 15 -19.95 -12.40 14.53
CA THR A 15 -19.73 -12.03 13.11
C THR A 15 -18.27 -11.73 12.85
N TYR A 16 -17.61 -10.99 13.74
CA TYR A 16 -16.20 -10.68 13.62
C TYR A 16 -15.34 -11.95 13.69
N ASP A 17 -15.65 -12.88 14.59
CA ASP A 17 -14.93 -14.16 14.69
C ASP A 17 -15.11 -15.00 13.42
N ILE A 18 -16.30 -15.03 12.81
CA ILE A 18 -16.52 -15.66 11.50
C ILE A 18 -15.64 -14.99 10.44
N LEU A 19 -15.61 -13.66 10.38
CA LEU A 19 -14.82 -12.91 9.39
C LEU A 19 -13.32 -13.14 9.53
N LYS A 20 -12.79 -13.35 10.75
CA LYS A 20 -11.37 -13.71 10.94
C LYS A 20 -10.97 -15.01 10.26
N TYR A 21 -11.87 -15.99 10.18
CA TYR A 21 -11.57 -17.23 9.43
C TYR A 21 -11.47 -17.00 7.92
N LEU A 22 -11.97 -15.86 7.43
CA LEU A 22 -11.92 -15.45 6.04
C LEU A 22 -10.77 -14.48 5.76
N HIS A 23 -9.90 -14.19 6.74
CA HIS A 23 -8.86 -13.15 6.67
C HIS A 23 -8.05 -13.16 5.37
N ASP A 24 -7.65 -14.34 4.89
CA ASP A 24 -6.83 -14.49 3.68
C ASP A 24 -7.65 -14.67 2.40
N ASP A 25 -8.98 -14.82 2.50
CA ASP A 25 -9.90 -14.90 1.38
C ASP A 25 -10.52 -13.52 1.11
N TYR A 26 -9.72 -12.66 0.46
CA TYR A 26 -10.11 -11.30 0.09
C TYR A 26 -11.40 -11.25 -0.75
N SER A 27 -11.64 -12.24 -1.61
CA SER A 27 -12.83 -12.26 -2.47
C SER A 27 -14.10 -12.48 -1.65
N THR A 28 -14.05 -13.42 -0.69
CA THR A 28 -15.17 -13.67 0.21
C THR A 28 -15.35 -12.51 1.19
N LEU A 29 -14.28 -11.95 1.75
CA LEU A 29 -14.33 -10.76 2.60
C LEU A 29 -14.94 -9.54 1.89
N HIS A 30 -14.58 -9.31 0.63
CA HIS A 30 -15.20 -8.26 -0.18
C HIS A 30 -16.68 -8.55 -0.43
N SER A 31 -17.09 -9.80 -0.59
CA SER A 31 -18.52 -10.14 -0.69
C SER A 31 -19.26 -9.86 0.61
N CYS A 32 -18.61 -10.09 1.76
CA CYS A 32 -19.15 -9.77 3.08
C CYS A 32 -19.35 -8.28 3.31
N ASP A 33 -18.47 -7.42 2.80
CA ASP A 33 -18.60 -5.97 3.02
C ASP A 33 -19.86 -5.35 2.38
N LEU A 34 -20.43 -6.04 1.38
CA LEU A 34 -21.63 -5.62 0.65
C LEU A 34 -22.94 -6.08 1.30
N VAL A 35 -22.88 -6.93 2.33
CA VAL A 35 -24.08 -7.56 2.96
C VAL A 35 -24.93 -6.51 3.67
N ASP A 36 -24.37 -5.84 4.68
CA ASP A 36 -25.00 -4.75 5.40
C ASP A 36 -23.96 -3.83 6.09
N ARG A 37 -24.44 -2.81 6.81
CA ARG A 37 -23.55 -1.83 7.49
C ARG A 37 -22.69 -2.43 8.59
N LEU A 38 -23.14 -3.48 9.28
CA LEU A 38 -22.37 -4.15 10.33
C LEU A 38 -21.24 -4.97 9.69
N TRP A 39 -21.57 -5.80 8.72
CA TRP A 39 -20.58 -6.62 8.00
C TRP A 39 -19.54 -5.75 7.29
N CYS A 40 -19.97 -4.66 6.63
CA CYS A 40 -19.08 -3.66 6.04
C CYS A 40 -18.07 -3.11 7.07
N ARG A 41 -18.54 -2.68 8.24
CA ARG A 41 -17.68 -2.11 9.29
C ARG A 41 -16.68 -3.11 9.88
N LEU A 42 -16.99 -4.40 9.87
CA LEU A 42 -16.12 -5.45 10.40
C LEU A 42 -15.16 -6.00 9.34
N ALA A 43 -15.60 -6.11 8.09
CA ALA A 43 -14.81 -6.65 6.98
C ALA A 43 -13.76 -5.64 6.46
N ILE A 44 -14.11 -4.34 6.40
CA ILE A 44 -13.20 -3.32 5.87
C ILE A 44 -11.85 -3.26 6.60
N PRO A 45 -11.78 -3.27 7.96
CA PRO A 45 -10.51 -3.33 8.65
C PRO A 45 -9.64 -4.52 8.25
N LEU A 46 -10.24 -5.71 8.08
CA LEU A 46 -9.54 -6.94 7.70
C LEU A 46 -9.03 -6.88 6.26
N LEU A 47 -9.86 -6.39 5.33
CA LEU A 47 -9.48 -6.19 3.92
C LEU A 47 -8.32 -5.21 3.77
N TRP A 48 -8.25 -4.20 4.64
CA TRP A 48 -7.29 -3.11 4.55
C TRP A 48 -6.04 -3.30 5.42
N GLU A 49 -5.86 -4.47 6.03
CA GLU A 49 -4.61 -4.79 6.74
C GLU A 49 -3.41 -4.85 5.79
N ASN A 50 -3.60 -5.36 4.56
CA ASN A 50 -2.54 -5.52 3.56
C ASN A 50 -3.04 -5.29 2.11
N PRO A 51 -3.48 -4.07 1.76
CA PRO A 51 -4.14 -3.81 0.48
C PRO A 51 -3.20 -3.96 -0.74
N PHE A 52 -1.89 -3.74 -0.56
CA PHE A 52 -0.90 -3.83 -1.65
C PHE A 52 -0.58 -5.27 -2.08
N SER A 53 -0.92 -6.25 -1.25
CA SER A 53 -0.71 -7.67 -1.57
C SER A 53 -1.89 -8.29 -2.32
N ILE A 54 -3.01 -7.57 -2.44
CA ILE A 54 -4.21 -8.07 -3.09
C ILE A 54 -4.00 -8.05 -4.61
N ALA A 55 -3.88 -9.24 -5.21
CA ALA A 55 -3.72 -9.41 -6.66
C ALA A 55 -4.98 -9.04 -7.47
N THR A 56 -6.03 -8.52 -6.84
CA THR A 56 -7.27 -8.16 -7.52
C THR A 56 -7.02 -7.01 -8.49
N GLY A 57 -7.50 -7.15 -9.73
CA GLY A 57 -7.36 -6.13 -10.77
C GLY A 57 -8.05 -4.79 -10.47
N ASN A 58 -8.73 -4.65 -9.32
CA ASN A 58 -9.36 -3.41 -8.87
C ASN A 58 -8.33 -2.49 -8.19
N ARG A 59 -7.73 -1.59 -8.99
CA ARG A 59 -6.60 -0.72 -8.62
C ARG A 59 -7.02 0.55 -7.87
N ASN A 60 -8.26 0.59 -7.35
CA ASN A 60 -8.85 1.75 -6.69
C ASN A 60 -8.23 2.08 -5.31
N PHE A 61 -7.43 1.18 -4.74
CA PHE A 61 -6.82 1.44 -3.42
C PHE A 61 -5.74 2.52 -3.46
N ILE A 62 -4.96 2.63 -4.56
CA ILE A 62 -4.00 3.72 -4.75
C ILE A 62 -4.73 5.07 -4.71
N GLU A 63 -5.86 5.17 -5.41
CA GLU A 63 -6.69 6.39 -5.40
C GLU A 63 -7.21 6.73 -4.00
N ILE A 64 -7.51 5.74 -3.16
CA ILE A 64 -7.91 5.96 -1.76
C ILE A 64 -6.78 6.59 -0.94
N TYR A 65 -5.54 6.12 -1.11
CA TYR A 65 -4.38 6.74 -0.46
C TYR A 65 -4.17 8.19 -0.93
N LEU A 66 -4.30 8.44 -2.23
CA LEU A 66 -4.18 9.80 -2.79
C LEU A 66 -5.25 10.77 -2.24
N ARG A 67 -6.47 10.29 -1.99
CA ARG A 67 -7.55 11.10 -1.38
C ARG A 67 -7.18 11.61 0.02
N ASN A 68 -6.35 10.87 0.75
CA ASN A 68 -5.91 11.22 2.09
C ASN A 68 -4.72 12.19 2.12
N LEU A 69 -4.20 12.61 0.96
CA LEU A 69 -3.17 13.64 0.90
C LEU A 69 -3.70 15.03 1.30
N ASP A 70 -2.85 15.83 1.93
CA ASP A 70 -3.14 17.21 2.30
C ASP A 70 -3.14 18.16 1.09
N GLY A 71 -3.69 19.36 1.27
CA GLY A 71 -3.90 20.34 0.20
C GLY A 71 -2.67 20.61 -0.67
N ASP A 72 -1.50 20.80 -0.07
CA ASP A 72 -0.25 21.07 -0.79
C ASP A 72 0.28 19.83 -1.54
N LEU A 73 0.04 18.63 -1.03
CA LEU A 73 0.42 17.39 -1.72
C LEU A 73 -0.58 17.03 -2.83
N LYS A 74 -1.85 17.40 -2.66
CA LYS A 74 -2.89 17.27 -3.68
C LYS A 74 -2.61 18.16 -4.90
N THR A 75 -2.07 19.37 -4.72
CA THR A 75 -1.73 20.23 -5.87
C THR A 75 -0.60 19.65 -6.70
N ARG A 76 0.32 18.88 -6.11
CA ARG A 76 1.36 18.12 -6.85
C ARG A 76 0.78 17.02 -7.73
N LEU A 77 -0.42 16.51 -7.46
CA LEU A 77 -1.09 15.55 -8.35
C LEU A 77 -1.43 16.16 -9.72
N ASN A 78 -1.56 17.48 -9.80
CA ASN A 78 -1.74 18.19 -11.07
C ASN A 78 -0.51 18.06 -11.97
N GLU A 79 0.70 17.91 -11.40
CA GLU A 79 1.95 17.70 -12.15
C GLU A 79 1.94 16.36 -12.89
N TYR A 80 1.19 15.38 -12.37
CA TYR A 80 0.96 14.08 -13.00
C TYR A 80 -0.31 14.08 -13.88
N GLU A 81 -0.90 15.25 -14.11
CA GLU A 81 -2.15 15.48 -14.84
C GLU A 81 -3.34 14.63 -14.34
N ILE A 82 -3.36 14.34 -13.05
CA ILE A 82 -4.42 13.58 -12.38
C ILE A 82 -5.54 14.54 -12.00
N ASN A 83 -6.33 14.94 -12.98
CA ASN A 83 -7.45 15.88 -12.80
C ASN A 83 -8.80 15.15 -12.64
N ASP A 84 -8.86 14.11 -11.80
CA ASP A 84 -10.12 13.46 -11.50
C ASP A 84 -10.77 14.09 -10.25
N ASN A 85 -11.89 14.77 -10.46
CA ASN A 85 -12.71 15.35 -9.40
C ASN A 85 -13.12 14.31 -8.34
N SER A 86 -13.12 13.01 -8.68
CA SER A 86 -13.41 11.92 -7.77
C SER A 86 -12.39 11.79 -6.61
N LEU A 87 -11.14 12.23 -6.81
CA LEU A 87 -10.07 12.22 -5.80
C LEU A 87 -10.22 13.28 -4.70
N PHE A 88 -11.20 14.18 -4.85
CA PHE A 88 -11.51 15.21 -3.85
C PHE A 88 -12.73 14.86 -2.98
N SER A 89 -13.30 13.66 -3.16
CA SER A 89 -14.40 13.18 -2.33
C SER A 89 -13.91 12.44 -1.09
N ASN A 90 -14.51 12.75 0.07
CA ASN A 90 -14.18 12.13 1.35
C ASN A 90 -14.47 10.63 1.33
N THR A 91 -13.58 9.84 1.94
CA THR A 91 -13.79 8.41 2.14
C THR A 91 -14.70 8.15 3.34
N LEU A 92 -15.44 7.03 3.31
CA LEU A 92 -16.30 6.62 4.43
C LEU A 92 -15.50 6.19 5.66
N PHE A 93 -14.29 5.66 5.43
CA PHE A 93 -13.38 5.18 6.45
C PHE A 93 -12.02 5.87 6.33
N ASN A 94 -11.30 6.00 7.44
CA ASN A 94 -9.86 6.26 7.41
C ASN A 94 -9.15 4.93 7.10
N TYR A 95 -9.02 4.62 5.82
CA TYR A 95 -8.41 3.39 5.34
C TYR A 95 -6.93 3.23 5.73
N PRO A 96 -6.06 4.27 5.66
CA PRO A 96 -4.67 4.17 6.12
C PRO A 96 -4.54 3.64 7.54
N ARG A 97 -5.45 4.00 8.47
CA ARG A 97 -5.44 3.53 9.86
C ARG A 97 -5.54 2.00 10.01
N PHE A 98 -6.12 1.30 9.03
CA PHE A 98 -6.25 -0.16 9.08
C PHE A 98 -5.01 -0.90 8.59
N LEU A 99 -4.06 -0.21 7.96
CA LEU A 99 -2.85 -0.80 7.42
C LEU A 99 -2.00 -1.45 8.52
N LYS A 100 -1.70 -2.75 8.36
CA LYS A 100 -0.88 -3.56 9.27
C LYS A 100 0.40 -4.08 8.63
N TYR A 101 0.40 -4.27 7.32
CA TYR A 101 1.52 -4.79 6.56
C TYR A 101 1.88 -3.81 5.46
N LEU A 102 3.16 -3.51 5.35
CA LEU A 102 3.69 -2.63 4.33
C LEU A 102 4.92 -3.28 3.72
N ASN A 103 4.93 -3.41 2.40
CA ASN A 103 6.04 -3.97 1.65
C ASN A 103 6.40 -2.99 0.51
N THR A 104 7.68 -2.62 0.42
CA THR A 104 8.15 -1.62 -0.54
C THR A 104 8.01 -2.07 -1.99
N ASP A 105 8.39 -3.31 -2.31
CA ASP A 105 8.22 -3.89 -3.64
C ASP A 105 6.73 -3.89 -4.06
N LYS A 106 5.82 -4.31 -3.17
CA LYS A 106 4.38 -4.34 -3.47
C LYS A 106 3.80 -2.95 -3.71
N ILE A 107 4.26 -1.93 -2.99
CA ILE A 107 3.85 -0.55 -3.27
C ILE A 107 4.38 -0.12 -4.64
N LEU A 108 5.67 -0.31 -4.92
CA LEU A 108 6.27 0.08 -6.18
C LEU A 108 5.55 -0.58 -7.37
N CYS A 109 5.33 -1.89 -7.28
CA CYS A 109 4.55 -2.67 -8.24
C CYS A 109 3.13 -2.12 -8.43
N SER A 110 2.47 -1.75 -7.33
CA SER A 110 1.11 -1.19 -7.37
C SER A 110 1.05 0.18 -8.03
N VAL A 111 2.02 1.05 -7.72
CA VAL A 111 2.15 2.37 -8.34
C VAL A 111 2.42 2.22 -9.84
N TRP A 112 3.36 1.35 -10.21
CA TRP A 112 3.70 1.10 -11.61
C TRP A 112 2.49 0.59 -12.41
N LYS A 113 1.76 -0.39 -11.87
CA LYS A 113 0.49 -0.88 -12.44
C LYS A 113 -0.57 0.21 -12.54
N TRP A 114 -0.64 1.11 -11.57
CA TRP A 114 -1.57 2.24 -11.61
C TRP A 114 -1.22 3.20 -12.75
N PHE A 115 0.05 3.56 -12.94
CA PHE A 115 0.51 4.38 -14.06
C PHE A 115 0.22 3.72 -15.42
N ASP A 116 0.52 2.43 -15.59
CA ASP A 116 0.23 1.68 -16.82
C ASP A 116 -1.28 1.71 -17.14
N TYR A 117 -2.15 1.54 -16.15
CA TYR A 117 -3.60 1.63 -16.34
C TYR A 117 -4.07 3.05 -16.68
N SER A 118 -3.60 4.05 -15.95
CA SER A 118 -3.95 5.45 -16.18
C SER A 118 -3.54 5.93 -17.57
N SER A 119 -2.40 5.45 -18.07
CA SER A 119 -1.91 5.71 -19.42
C SER A 119 -2.78 5.05 -20.50
N LYS A 120 -3.41 3.90 -20.22
CA LYS A 120 -4.36 3.24 -21.13
C LYS A 120 -5.74 3.89 -21.15
N ARG A 121 -6.14 4.57 -20.05
CA ARG A 121 -7.47 5.18 -19.89
C ARG A 121 -7.59 6.56 -20.54
N GLY A 122 -6.49 7.32 -20.62
CA GLY A 122 -6.42 8.58 -21.36
C GLY A 122 -5.50 8.44 -22.57
N ASN A 123 -5.84 9.03 -23.72
CA ASN A 123 -4.89 9.23 -24.83
C ASN A 123 -3.80 10.23 -24.39
N LYS A 124 -2.96 9.82 -23.46
CA LYS A 124 -1.87 10.62 -22.91
C LYS A 124 -0.60 9.85 -23.16
N ASP A 125 0.31 10.46 -23.90
CA ASP A 125 1.71 10.07 -23.93
C ASP A 125 2.28 10.29 -22.53
N SER A 126 2.03 9.33 -21.66
CA SER A 126 2.36 9.39 -20.24
C SER A 126 3.87 9.41 -20.09
N PHE A 127 4.37 10.40 -19.35
CA PHE A 127 5.74 10.47 -18.85
C PHE A 127 6.01 9.27 -17.90
N SER A 128 6.16 8.07 -18.45
CA SER A 128 6.44 6.85 -17.68
C SER A 128 7.94 6.72 -17.39
N SER A 129 8.59 7.82 -17.01
CA SER A 129 9.96 7.72 -16.52
C SER A 129 9.93 7.05 -15.15
N MET A 130 10.88 6.16 -14.88
CA MET A 130 10.95 5.49 -13.57
C MET A 130 11.14 6.48 -12.41
N CYS A 131 11.72 7.66 -12.68
CA CYS A 131 11.80 8.77 -11.72
C CYS A 131 10.40 9.24 -11.29
N SER A 132 9.47 9.40 -12.24
CA SER A 132 8.08 9.77 -11.94
C SER A 132 7.35 8.73 -11.10
N VAL A 133 7.65 7.45 -11.30
CA VAL A 133 7.12 6.34 -10.49
C VAL A 133 7.67 6.38 -9.07
N SER A 134 8.97 6.63 -8.91
CA SER A 134 9.63 6.77 -7.61
C SER A 134 9.07 7.94 -6.80
N ASP A 135 8.98 9.12 -7.42
CA ASP A 135 8.45 10.33 -6.77
C ASP A 135 6.97 10.16 -6.38
N PHE A 136 6.20 9.45 -7.19
CA PHE A 136 4.82 9.12 -6.86
C PHE A 136 4.71 8.09 -5.73
N GLY A 137 5.62 7.11 -5.69
CA GLY A 137 5.76 6.20 -4.56
C GLY A 137 5.99 6.96 -3.26
N LYS A 138 6.83 8.01 -3.28
CA LYS A 138 7.04 8.90 -2.14
C LYS A 138 5.73 9.54 -1.67
N LEU A 139 4.86 9.99 -2.59
CA LEU A 139 3.54 10.54 -2.24
C LEU A 139 2.64 9.50 -1.55
N ILE A 140 2.64 8.25 -2.02
CA ILE A 140 1.87 7.17 -1.37
C ILE A 140 2.36 6.96 0.05
N TYR A 141 3.66 6.87 0.27
CA TYR A 141 4.20 6.77 1.63
C TYR A 141 3.85 7.98 2.50
N THR A 142 3.97 9.20 1.97
CA THR A 142 3.56 10.40 2.70
C THR A 142 2.09 10.33 3.08
N SER A 143 1.21 9.86 2.20
CA SER A 143 -0.22 9.67 2.54
C SER A 143 -0.45 8.64 3.63
N ILE A 144 0.42 7.65 3.78
CA ILE A 144 0.31 6.60 4.80
C ILE A 144 0.81 7.13 6.15
N PHE A 145 1.97 7.79 6.15
CA PHE A 145 2.66 8.19 7.38
C PHE A 145 2.24 9.56 7.90
N ASN A 146 1.69 10.44 7.06
CA ASN A 146 1.27 11.76 7.50
C ASN A 146 -0.10 11.70 8.20
N GLU A 147 -0.19 12.27 9.39
CA GLU A 147 -1.41 12.50 10.19
C GLU A 147 -2.29 11.27 10.52
N ASN A 148 -1.95 10.09 10.00
CA ASN A 148 -2.68 8.87 10.27
C ASN A 148 -2.08 8.16 11.48
N GLU A 149 -2.93 7.85 12.47
CA GLU A 149 -2.59 7.02 13.64
C GLU A 149 -2.36 5.54 13.24
N VAL A 150 -1.58 5.29 12.19
CA VAL A 150 -1.30 3.95 11.66
C VAL A 150 -0.43 3.20 12.68
N VAL A 151 -0.88 2.00 13.04
CA VAL A 151 -0.12 1.08 13.89
C VAL A 151 0.31 -0.09 13.03
N LEU A 152 1.46 0.08 12.37
CA LEU A 152 2.01 -0.90 11.45
C LEU A 152 2.67 -2.05 12.21
N HIS A 153 2.32 -3.29 11.87
CA HIS A 153 2.87 -4.47 12.52
C HIS A 153 4.11 -4.97 11.78
N ILE A 154 4.05 -5.04 10.45
CA ILE A 154 5.16 -5.51 9.61
C ILE A 154 5.50 -4.43 8.59
N PHE A 155 6.78 -4.07 8.52
CA PHE A 155 7.35 -3.30 7.44
C PHE A 155 8.46 -4.10 6.77
N GLU A 156 8.31 -4.34 5.49
CA GLU A 156 9.24 -5.08 4.65
C GLU A 156 9.86 -4.11 3.64
N ILE A 157 11.18 -4.02 3.67
CA ILE A 157 11.97 -3.25 2.72
C ILE A 157 12.67 -4.27 1.83
N ASP A 158 12.18 -4.39 0.60
CA ASP A 158 12.84 -5.14 -0.47
C ASP A 158 13.78 -4.19 -1.20
N ILE A 159 15.07 -4.50 -1.15
CA ILE A 159 16.14 -3.82 -1.88
C ILE A 159 16.66 -4.79 -2.93
N SER A 160 16.12 -4.66 -4.13
CA SER A 160 16.60 -5.35 -5.33
C SER A 160 17.19 -4.36 -6.34
N ASP A 161 18.15 -4.81 -7.13
CA ASP A 161 18.70 -4.06 -8.27
C ASP A 161 19.23 -2.64 -7.91
N THR A 162 20.07 -2.55 -6.88
CA THR A 162 20.63 -1.26 -6.40
C THR A 162 21.57 -0.59 -7.41
N ASN A 163 22.13 -1.36 -8.33
CA ASN A 163 23.02 -0.86 -9.38
C ASN A 163 22.26 -0.10 -10.48
N ASN A 164 20.97 -0.34 -10.61
CA ASN A 164 20.11 0.40 -11.49
C ASN A 164 19.80 1.78 -10.87
N LYS A 165 20.33 2.83 -11.52
CA LYS A 165 20.20 4.23 -11.10
C LYS A 165 18.74 4.62 -10.81
N TYR A 166 17.78 3.99 -11.47
CA TYR A 166 16.36 4.27 -11.28
C TYR A 166 15.85 3.77 -9.92
N TYR A 167 16.18 2.55 -9.51
CA TYR A 167 15.79 1.99 -8.21
C TYR A 167 16.50 2.67 -7.04
N GLY A 168 17.74 3.14 -7.24
CA GLY A 168 18.46 3.94 -6.23
C GLY A 168 17.65 5.13 -5.73
N THR A 169 17.04 5.91 -6.64
CA THR A 169 16.21 7.07 -6.25
C THR A 169 14.96 6.69 -5.45
N TYR A 170 14.40 5.50 -5.69
CA TYR A 170 13.24 5.01 -4.96
C TYR A 170 13.59 4.61 -3.52
N TYR A 171 14.71 3.90 -3.34
CA TYR A 171 15.18 3.55 -2.02
C TYR A 171 15.64 4.78 -1.23
N ASP A 172 16.32 5.73 -1.87
CA ASP A 172 16.68 7.01 -1.24
C ASP A 172 15.43 7.74 -0.72
N ASN A 173 14.36 7.78 -1.50
CA ASN A 173 13.08 8.35 -1.09
C ASN A 173 12.47 7.61 0.11
N ILE A 174 12.51 6.27 0.13
CA ILE A 174 12.03 5.48 1.27
C ILE A 174 12.86 5.76 2.53
N PHE A 175 14.19 5.75 2.43
CA PHE A 175 15.06 6.01 3.57
C PHE A 175 14.89 7.43 4.10
N GLU A 176 14.73 8.43 3.23
CA GLU A 176 14.43 9.80 3.63
C GLU A 176 13.12 9.88 4.42
N LEU A 177 12.06 9.19 3.96
CA LEU A 177 10.77 9.13 4.66
C LEU A 177 10.89 8.45 6.03
N ILE A 178 11.70 7.39 6.13
CA ILE A 178 11.99 6.71 7.40
C ILE A 178 12.67 7.67 8.37
N LEU A 179 13.67 8.41 7.88
CA LEU A 179 14.42 9.39 8.67
C LEU A 179 13.58 10.60 9.10
N GLN A 180 12.58 10.99 8.31
CA GLN A 180 11.66 12.09 8.64
C GLN A 180 10.60 11.66 9.67
N ASN A 181 10.16 10.40 9.64
CA ASN A 181 9.05 9.91 10.45
C ASN A 181 9.51 8.94 11.55
N LYS A 182 10.66 9.20 12.18
CA LYS A 182 11.29 8.32 13.19
C LYS A 182 10.31 7.77 14.25
N ASN A 183 9.40 8.59 14.75
CA ASN A 183 8.43 8.18 15.78
C ASN A 183 7.43 7.14 15.29
N PHE A 184 7.09 7.18 14.00
CA PHE A 184 6.22 6.19 13.36
C PHE A 184 6.87 4.79 13.41
N PHE A 185 8.14 4.70 13.05
CA PHE A 185 8.86 3.43 12.96
C PHE A 185 9.20 2.80 14.32
N ARG A 186 9.10 3.54 15.43
CA ARG A 186 9.32 3.01 16.79
C ARG A 186 8.30 1.96 17.21
N ASN A 187 7.09 2.01 16.64
CA ASN A 187 5.99 1.13 17.03
C ASN A 187 5.83 -0.09 16.13
N ILE A 188 6.74 -0.28 15.15
CA ILE A 188 6.70 -1.43 14.25
C ILE A 188 7.15 -2.68 14.99
N LYS A 189 6.37 -3.76 14.86
CA LYS A 189 6.66 -5.03 15.53
C LYS A 189 7.71 -5.85 14.77
N TYR A 190 7.70 -5.81 13.45
CA TYR A 190 8.60 -6.52 12.55
C TYR A 190 9.13 -5.59 11.47
N LEU A 191 10.42 -5.28 11.49
CA LEU A 191 11.12 -4.63 10.37
C LEU A 191 11.99 -5.67 9.68
N ASN A 192 11.62 -6.01 8.45
CA ASN A 192 12.33 -7.00 7.64
C ASN A 192 13.01 -6.28 6.48
N LEU A 193 14.28 -6.59 6.28
CA LEU A 193 15.06 -6.13 5.14
C LEU A 193 15.42 -7.33 4.28
N TYR A 194 15.04 -7.27 3.01
CA TYR A 194 15.38 -8.24 2.00
C TYR A 194 16.33 -7.59 1.01
N ILE A 195 17.48 -8.21 0.78
CA ILE A 195 18.46 -7.73 -0.19
C ILE A 195 18.63 -8.80 -1.26
N ASP A 196 18.43 -8.40 -2.52
CA ASP A 196 18.64 -9.22 -3.70
C ASP A 196 19.63 -8.53 -4.65
N ASP A 197 20.83 -9.08 -4.73
CA ASP A 197 21.91 -8.65 -5.63
C ASP A 197 22.05 -9.59 -6.83
N SER A 198 21.00 -10.32 -7.22
CA SER A 198 21.07 -11.17 -8.41
C SER A 198 21.21 -10.32 -9.68
N TYR A 199 22.40 -10.40 -10.29
CA TYR A 199 22.67 -9.88 -11.62
C TYR A 199 21.88 -10.72 -12.64
N GLU A 200 20.91 -10.11 -13.34
CA GLU A 200 20.41 -10.70 -14.58
C GLU A 200 21.44 -10.44 -15.69
N ASP A 201 22.18 -11.48 -16.07
CA ASP A 201 22.81 -11.52 -17.39
C ASP A 201 21.67 -11.50 -18.42
N ASP A 202 21.62 -10.41 -19.19
CA ASP A 202 20.66 -10.11 -20.24
C ASP A 202 20.69 -11.21 -21.33
N LEU A 203 19.96 -12.31 -21.13
CA LEU A 203 19.62 -13.26 -22.18
C LEU A 203 18.16 -13.06 -22.54
N GLY A 204 17.97 -12.24 -23.57
CA GLY A 204 16.67 -11.93 -24.12
C GLY A 204 15.89 -13.19 -24.48
N ASP A 205 14.71 -13.31 -23.90
CA ASP A 205 13.58 -13.86 -24.62
C ASP A 205 12.26 -13.23 -24.13
N ASN A 206 11.42 -12.86 -25.08
CA ASN A 206 10.11 -12.28 -24.85
C ASN A 206 9.18 -13.31 -24.19
N THR A 207 8.93 -13.20 -22.89
CA THR A 207 7.71 -13.72 -22.27
C THR A 207 7.29 -12.88 -21.08
N ASP A 208 6.04 -12.41 -21.12
CA ASP A 208 5.32 -11.76 -20.02
C ASP A 208 5.27 -12.68 -18.79
N SER A 209 6.23 -12.55 -17.88
CA SER A 209 6.10 -13.00 -16.50
C SER A 209 7.06 -12.24 -15.60
N TYR A 210 6.59 -11.16 -14.97
CA TYR A 210 7.26 -10.62 -13.79
C TYR A 210 7.02 -11.57 -12.60
N THR A 211 7.75 -12.69 -12.58
CA THR A 211 7.88 -13.54 -11.40
C THR A 211 9.14 -13.15 -10.67
N CYS A 212 9.02 -12.24 -9.72
CA CYS A 212 10.11 -11.87 -8.83
C CYS A 212 10.20 -12.92 -7.70
N SER A 213 11.12 -13.88 -7.82
CA SER A 213 11.51 -14.75 -6.71
C SER A 213 12.91 -15.30 -6.94
N TYR A 214 13.89 -14.69 -6.30
CA TYR A 214 15.29 -15.11 -6.26
C TYR A 214 15.78 -15.11 -4.79
N PRO A 215 17.01 -15.59 -4.48
CA PRO A 215 17.43 -15.84 -3.10
C PRO A 215 17.64 -14.53 -2.32
N LEU A 216 16.66 -14.18 -1.48
CA LEU A 216 16.69 -12.98 -0.64
C LEU A 216 17.54 -13.20 0.62
N LEU A 217 18.48 -12.31 0.91
CA LEU A 217 19.09 -12.21 2.24
C LEU A 217 18.11 -11.51 3.19
N TYR A 218 17.60 -12.24 4.18
CA TYR A 218 16.65 -11.73 5.16
C TYR A 218 17.34 -11.27 6.44
N PHE A 219 17.12 -10.01 6.80
CA PHE A 219 17.50 -9.47 8.11
C PHE A 219 16.26 -9.02 8.87
N ASN A 220 16.02 -9.62 10.04
CA ASN A 220 15.03 -9.11 10.98
C ASN A 220 15.69 -8.08 11.91
N LEU A 221 15.23 -6.84 11.86
CA LEU A 221 15.86 -5.69 12.53
C LEU A 221 15.19 -5.32 13.86
N ASN A 222 14.38 -6.20 14.46
CA ASN A 222 13.55 -5.88 15.64
C ASN A 222 14.32 -5.42 16.90
N GLY A 223 15.65 -5.59 16.95
CA GLY A 223 16.52 -5.02 17.98
C GLY A 223 17.47 -3.90 17.49
N LEU A 224 17.47 -3.60 16.19
CA LEU A 224 18.33 -2.60 15.54
C LEU A 224 17.57 -1.34 15.11
N VAL A 225 16.22 -1.34 15.20
CA VAL A 225 15.39 -0.15 14.94
C VAL A 225 15.88 1.07 15.74
N GLU A 226 16.35 0.87 16.99
CA GLU A 226 16.93 1.94 17.80
C GLU A 226 18.27 2.47 17.27
N LEU A 227 19.10 1.63 16.64
CA LEU A 227 20.41 1.99 16.09
C LEU A 227 20.31 2.69 14.73
N ILE A 228 19.29 2.39 13.93
CA ILE A 228 19.06 3.02 12.61
C ILE A 228 18.44 4.43 12.78
N ILE A 229 17.76 4.67 13.92
CA ILE A 229 16.99 5.89 14.18
C ILE A 229 17.78 6.95 15.00
N CYS A 230 18.89 6.58 15.64
CA CYS A 230 19.80 7.52 16.34
C CYS A 230 20.72 8.25 15.34
#